data_AF-A0A962MJ10-F1
#
_entry.id   AF-A0A962MJ10-F1
#
_cell.length_a   1.000
_cell.length_b   1.000
_cell.length_c   1.000
_cell.angle_alpha   90.00
_cell.angle_beta   90.00
_cell.angle_gamma   90.00
#
_symmetry.space_group_name_H-M   'P 1'
#
loop_
_entity.id
_entity.type
_entity.pdbx_description
1 polymer ?
#
loop_
_entity_poly.entity_id
_entity_poly.type
_entity_poly.pdbx_seq_one_letter_code
_entity_poly.pdbx_strand_id
1 'polypeptide(L)' 'MPKFVCKEVRLRIGHNTFEGGNTYTSENYGLTEEDLTVAHNHGWIQVENWPTAPERKPGAAKLNVDGVKHVIQGANNG' A
#
# COMPACT_ATOMS: atom_id res chain seq x y z
N MET A 1 0.96 -17.27 -0.97
CA MET A 1 1.02 -15.97 -0.26
C MET A 1 1.43 -14.91 -1.25
N PRO A 2 0.74 -13.76 -1.30
CA PRO A 2 1.08 -12.70 -2.25
C PRO A 2 2.45 -12.11 -1.93
N LYS A 3 3.27 -11.98 -2.98
CA LYS A 3 4.51 -11.22 -2.95
C LYS A 3 4.25 -9.82 -3.48
N PHE A 4 4.94 -8.83 -2.91
CA PHE A 4 4.83 -7.47 -3.39
C PHE A 4 6.18 -6.74 -3.36
N VAL A 5 6.32 -5.75 -4.23
CA VAL A 5 7.47 -4.85 -4.29
C VAL A 5 7.03 -3.45 -3.93
N CYS A 6 7.73 -2.82 -3.00
CA CYS A 6 7.50 -1.41 -2.71
C CYS A 6 8.04 -0.54 -3.84
N LYS A 7 7.27 0.45 -4.31
CA LYS A 7 7.69 1.37 -5.38
C LYS A 7 8.47 2.58 -4.88
N GLU A 8 8.37 2.93 -3.59
CA GLU A 8 9.07 4.08 -3.00
C GLU A 8 10.12 3.67 -1.98
N VAL A 9 11.17 4.49 -1.86
CA VAL A 9 12.33 4.21 -1.00
C VAL A 9 11.93 3.94 0.45
N ARG A 10 10.81 4.48 0.96
CA ARG A 10 10.26 4.16 2.29
C ARG A 10 8.73 4.27 2.34
N LEU A 11 8.02 3.15 2.32
CA LEU A 11 6.60 3.05 2.67
C LEU A 11 6.44 2.52 4.09
N ARG A 12 5.46 3.01 4.83
CA ARG A 12 5.02 2.41 6.09
C ARG A 12 3.59 1.93 5.93
N ILE A 13 3.29 0.69 6.33
CA ILE A 13 1.94 0.12 6.44
C ILE A 13 1.83 -0.40 7.88
N GLY A 14 0.95 0.21 8.69
CA GLY A 14 0.90 -0.03 10.13
C GLY A 14 2.25 0.23 10.82
N HIS A 15 2.80 -0.78 11.50
CA HIS A 15 4.12 -0.74 12.14
C HIS A 15 5.28 -1.22 11.25
N ASN A 16 5.01 -1.69 10.02
CA ASN A 16 6.03 -2.24 9.13
C ASN A 16 6.56 -1.16 8.17
N THR A 17 7.89 -1.08 8.02
CA THR A 17 8.55 -0.18 7.07
C THR A 17 9.19 -0.99 5.94
N PHE A 18 8.96 -0.55 4.70
CA PHE A 18 9.43 -1.22 3.49
C PHE A 18 10.29 -0.28 2.67
N GLU A 19 11.43 -0.79 2.20
CA GLU A 19 12.29 -0.14 1.22
C GLU A 19 11.87 -0.45 -0.21
N GLY A 20 11.94 0.55 -1.07
CA GLY A 20 11.58 0.46 -2.48
C GLY A 20 12.49 -0.47 -3.27
N GLY A 21 11.93 -1.21 -4.22
CA GLY A 21 12.65 -2.14 -5.09
C GLY A 21 12.91 -3.52 -4.48
N ASN A 22 12.63 -3.72 -3.19
CA ASN A 22 12.73 -5.03 -2.54
C ASN A 22 11.42 -5.82 -2.63
N THR A 23 11.55 -7.15 -2.69
CA THR A 23 10.41 -8.09 -2.69
C THR A 23 10.09 -8.55 -1.27
N TYR A 24 8.81 -8.51 -0.90
CA TYR A 24 8.29 -8.89 0.40
C TYR A 24 7.18 -9.93 0.27
N THR A 25 7.01 -10.78 1.29
CA THR A 25 5.90 -11.73 1.41
C THR A 25 4.95 -11.24 2.49
N SER A 26 3.66 -11.12 2.18
CA SER A 26 2.66 -10.56 3.11
C SER A 26 2.61 -11.27 4.46
N GLU A 27 2.76 -12.60 4.47
CA GLU A 27 2.74 -13.42 5.68
C GLU A 27 3.85 -13.05 6.67
N ASN A 28 5.08 -12.84 6.19
CA ASN A 28 6.23 -12.49 7.04
C ASN A 28 6.03 -11.17 7.81
N TYR A 29 5.14 -10.32 7.33
CA TYR A 29 4.84 -9.00 7.89
C TYR A 29 3.42 -8.94 8.49
N GLY A 30 2.69 -10.07 8.55
CA GLY A 30 1.33 -10.13 9.07
C GLY A 30 0.33 -9.26 8.31
N LEU A 31 0.57 -9.03 7.00
CA LEU A 31 -0.30 -8.19 6.18
C LEU A 31 -1.48 -8.99 5.63
N THR A 32 -2.66 -8.38 5.69
CA THR A 32 -3.89 -8.92 5.11
C THR A 32 -3.97 -8.59 3.62
N GLU A 33 -4.87 -9.28 2.90
CA GLU A 33 -5.17 -8.94 1.49
C GLU A 33 -5.77 -7.53 1.35
N GLU A 34 -6.49 -7.04 2.36
CA GLU A 34 -7.04 -5.69 2.41
C GLU A 34 -5.93 -4.63 2.46
N ASP A 35 -4.91 -4.82 3.31
CA ASP A 35 -3.74 -3.93 3.40
C ASP A 35 -3.02 -3.81 2.05
N LEU A 36 -2.83 -4.94 1.38
CA LEU A 36 -2.21 -5.00 0.05
C LEU A 36 -3.09 -4.33 -1.01
N THR A 37 -4.41 -4.55 -0.95
CA THR A 37 -5.39 -3.93 -1.87
C THR A 37 -5.34 -2.41 -1.77
N VAL A 38 -5.35 -1.87 -0.55
CA VAL A 38 -5.25 -0.42 -0.33
C VAL A 38 -3.91 0.10 -0.84
N ALA A 39 -2.80 -0.49 -0.42
CA ALA A 39 -1.48 -0.03 -0.85
C ALA A 39 -1.28 -0.10 -2.38
N HIS A 40 -1.80 -1.15 -3.02
CA HIS A 40 -1.77 -1.33 -4.48
C HIS A 40 -2.62 -0.28 -5.19
N ASN A 41 -3.87 -0.09 -4.79
CA ASN A 41 -4.80 0.87 -5.42
C ASN A 41 -4.32 2.32 -5.29
N HIS A 42 -3.54 2.62 -4.26
CA HIS A 42 -2.90 3.91 -4.06
C HIS A 42 -1.53 4.03 -4.76
N GLY A 43 -1.07 3.00 -5.47
CA GLY A 43 0.15 3.02 -6.27
C GLY A 43 1.45 2.87 -5.46
N TRP A 44 1.39 2.43 -4.20
CA TRP A 44 2.57 2.30 -3.32
C TRP A 44 3.37 1.02 -3.54
N ILE A 45 2.68 -0.05 -3.91
CA ILE A 45 3.27 -1.37 -4.10
C ILE A 45 2.80 -1.99 -5.43
N GLN A 46 3.60 -2.90 -5.98
CA GLN A 46 3.17 -3.84 -7.01
C GLN A 46 3.02 -5.22 -6.40
N VAL A 47 1.86 -5.87 -6.55
CA VAL A 47 1.63 -7.24 -6.06
C VAL A 47 1.76 -8.21 -7.23
N GLU A 48 2.39 -9.35 -6.99
CA GLU A 48 2.54 -10.44 -7.97
C GLU A 48 1.17 -11.00 -8.37
N ASN A 49 0.96 -11.25 -9.67
CA ASN A 49 -0.29 -11.75 -10.26
C ASN A 49 -1.50 -10.81 -10.13
N TRP A 50 -1.30 -9.56 -9.68
CA TRP A 50 -2.32 -8.51 -9.74
C TRP A 50 -2.09 -7.61 -10.96
N PRO A 51 -3.12 -6.87 -11.42
CA PRO A 51 -2.93 -5.83 -12.42
C PRO A 51 -1.82 -4.86 -12.03
N THR A 52 -1.25 -4.16 -13.00
CA THR A 52 -0.27 -3.11 -12.74
C THR A 52 -0.87 -2.06 -11.82
N ALA A 53 -0.22 -1.78 -10.68
CA ALA A 53 -0.68 -0.74 -9.77
C ALA A 53 -0.65 0.62 -10.47
N PRO A 54 -1.67 1.47 -10.27
CA PRO A 54 -1.76 2.78 -10.90
C PRO A 54 -0.55 3.66 -10.58
N GLU A 55 -0.30 4.65 -11.44
CA GLU A 55 0.69 5.67 -11.15
C GLU A 55 0.22 6.51 -9.95
N ARG A 56 1.13 6.70 -8.97
CA ARG A 56 0.80 7.44 -7.76
C ARG A 56 0.72 8.93 -8.07
N LYS A 57 -0.37 9.57 -7.65
CA LYS A 57 -0.50 11.03 -7.74
C LYS A 57 0.45 11.73 -6.74
N PRO A 58 1.10 12.83 -7.13
CA PRO A 58 1.88 13.67 -6.21
C PRO A 58 1.01 14.11 -5.03
N GLY A 59 1.52 13.98 -3.80
CA GLY A 59 0.80 14.37 -2.57
C GLY A 59 0.02 13.26 -1.85
N ALA A 60 0.06 12.01 -2.35
CA ALA A 60 -0.46 10.88 -1.58
C ALA A 60 0.31 10.74 -0.26
N ALA A 61 -0.34 11.06 0.85
CA ALA A 61 0.23 11.01 2.20
C ALA A 61 0.59 9.57 2.61
N LYS A 62 1.52 9.45 3.57
CA LYS A 62 1.92 8.18 4.21
C LYS A 62 0.71 7.29 4.47
N LEU A 63 0.75 6.05 3.98
CA LEU A 63 -0.31 5.07 4.21
C LEU A 63 -0.21 4.49 5.63
N ASN A 64 -0.57 5.26 6.67
CA ASN A 64 -0.63 4.72 8.03
C ASN A 64 -1.88 3.84 8.21
N VAL A 65 -1.74 2.55 7.88
CA VAL A 65 -2.76 1.53 8.17
C VAL A 65 -2.62 1.03 9.61
N ASP A 66 -2.64 1.93 10.60
CA ASP A 66 -2.61 1.54 12.04
C ASP A 66 -4.03 1.22 12.58
N GLY A 67 -4.88 0.66 11.72
CA GLY A 67 -6.27 0.35 12.00
C GLY A 67 -7.16 0.83 10.87
N VAL A 68 -7.79 -0.11 10.18
CA VAL A 68 -8.84 0.19 9.20
C VAL A 68 -10.02 0.84 9.94
N LYS A 69 -10.00 2.18 10.03
CA LYS A 69 -11.22 2.98 10.05
C LYS A 69 -11.26 3.70 8.72
N HIS A 70 -12.00 3.11 7.79
CA HIS A 70 -12.48 3.81 6.61
C HIS A 70 -13.04 5.18 7.02
N VAL A 71 -12.31 6.24 6.69
CA VAL A 71 -12.88 7.55 6.44
C VAL A 71 -12.33 7.98 5.08
N ILE A 72 -12.88 7.38 4.03
CA ILE A 72 -13.06 8.12 2.79
C ILE A 72 -14.28 9.01 3.05
N GLN A 73 -14.08 10.12 3.77
CA GLN A 73 -15.06 11.21 3.73
C GLN A 73 -14.77 11.94 2.42
N GLY A 74 -15.73 11.83 1.50
CA GLY A 74 -15.55 12.22 0.11
C GLY A 74 -15.00 13.64 -0.05
N ALA A 75 -14.15 13.79 -1.05
CA ALA A 75 -14.03 15.08 -1.73
C ALA A 75 -15.37 15.36 -2.42
N ASN A 76 -16.36 15.82 -1.66
CA ASN A 76 -17.48 16.56 -2.21
C ASN A 76 -16.97 17.98 -2.54
N ASN A 77 -17.32 18.43 -3.74
CA ASN A 77 -17.07 19.75 -4.31
C ASN A 77 -17.16 20.89 -3.28
N GLY A 78 -16.18 21.77 -3.32
CA GLY A 78 -16.22 23.14 -2.83
C GLY A 78 -15.48 24.04 -3.82
#